data_AF-A0A2E3J3M2-F1
#
_entry.id   AF-A0A2E3J3M2-F1
#
_cell.length_a   1.000
_cell.length_b   1.000
_cell.length_c   1.000
_cell.angle_alpha   90.00
_cell.angle_beta   90.00
_cell.angle_gamma   90.00
#
_symmetry.space_group_name_H-M   'P 1'
#
loop_
_entity.id
_entity.type
_entity.pdbx_description
1 polymer ?
#
loop_
_entity_poly.entity_id
_entity_poly.type
_entity_poly.pdbx_seq_one_letter_code
_entity_poly.pdbx_strand_id
1 'polypeptide(L)'
;MQIMKVKKELQIQDKEVAKDLSLAEQVAKGANRSFIVSGALTRQGEKFVLSANLNDLEKERLLVAIQLQGSTEASILGSLVDSLCHKFQKKLIAELQIKEEAAHEIVNVGELTTTSLEAYSQFLQGFKLYQSGAFHPGIDMMIRATNLSLAYSVIAFTYSLAKKDGPSETYRLKSLNYKDRFKGISKESLIFKGNPA
;
A
#
# COMPACT_ATOMS: atom_id res chain seq x y z
N MET A 1 -6.13 -0.53 -16.35
CA MET A 1 -6.64 0.32 -17.46
C MET A 1 -8.14 0.56 -17.36
N GLN A 2 -8.97 -0.46 -17.08
CA GLN A 2 -10.44 -0.31 -16.94
C GLN A 2 -10.88 0.67 -15.83
N ILE A 3 -10.30 0.61 -14.63
CA ILE A 3 -10.70 1.51 -13.52
C ILE A 3 -10.50 3.00 -13.89
N MET A 4 -9.39 3.37 -14.52
CA MET A 4 -9.16 4.76 -14.94
C MET A 4 -10.14 5.20 -16.04
N LYS A 5 -10.48 4.29 -16.96
CA LYS A 5 -11.48 4.55 -18.00
C LYS A 5 -12.86 4.80 -17.38
N VAL A 6 -13.30 3.94 -16.46
CA VAL A 6 -14.58 4.06 -15.76
C VAL A 6 -14.65 5.34 -14.93
N LYS A 7 -13.58 5.68 -14.17
CA LYS A 7 -13.50 6.94 -13.43
C LYS A 7 -13.63 8.17 -14.34
N LYS A 8 -12.97 8.14 -15.51
CA LYS A 8 -13.05 9.23 -16.49
C LYS A 8 -14.45 9.35 -17.10
N GLU A 9 -15.09 8.22 -17.41
CA GLU A 9 -16.47 8.18 -17.94
C GLU A 9 -17.49 8.69 -16.92
N LEU A 10 -17.30 8.35 -15.64
CA LEU A 10 -18.14 8.80 -14.54
C LEU A 10 -17.77 10.19 -13.99
N GLN A 11 -16.70 10.82 -14.52
CA GLN A 11 -16.16 12.11 -14.06
C GLN A 11 -15.79 12.14 -12.57
N ILE A 12 -15.34 11.00 -12.04
CA ILE A 12 -15.02 10.82 -10.62
C ILE A 12 -13.53 11.05 -10.38
N GLN A 13 -13.19 11.85 -9.37
CA GLN A 13 -11.81 12.00 -8.90
C GLN A 13 -11.42 10.96 -7.85
N ASP A 14 -10.12 10.64 -7.79
CA ASP A 14 -9.56 9.67 -6.85
C ASP A 14 -9.85 9.99 -5.37
N LYS A 15 -9.89 11.27 -5.02
CA LYS A 15 -10.18 11.73 -3.66
C LYS A 15 -11.63 11.47 -3.24
N GLU A 16 -12.55 11.36 -4.19
CA GLU A 16 -13.97 11.12 -3.93
C GLU A 16 -14.19 9.62 -3.67
N VAL A 17 -13.57 8.76 -4.49
CA VAL A 17 -13.58 7.30 -4.30
C VAL A 17 -13.02 6.87 -2.95
N ALA A 18 -11.98 7.56 -2.46
CA ALA A 18 -11.38 7.25 -1.17
C ALA A 18 -12.28 7.62 0.04
N LYS A 19 -13.30 8.46 -0.17
CA LYS A 19 -14.18 8.98 0.90
C LYS A 19 -15.59 8.41 0.85
N ASP A 20 -16.03 7.95 -0.32
CA ASP A 20 -17.36 7.43 -0.54
C ASP A 20 -17.28 5.97 -1.03
N LEU A 21 -17.66 5.05 -0.14
CA LEU A 21 -17.69 3.62 -0.43
C LEU A 21 -18.68 3.29 -1.55
N SER A 22 -19.83 3.96 -1.61
CA SER A 22 -20.81 3.73 -2.68
C SER A 22 -20.24 4.11 -4.03
N LEU A 23 -19.51 5.22 -4.09
CA LEU A 23 -18.82 5.64 -5.29
C LEU A 23 -17.71 4.65 -5.69
N ALA A 24 -16.97 4.13 -4.70
CA ALA A 24 -15.96 3.11 -4.93
C ALA A 24 -16.55 1.80 -5.46
N GLU A 25 -17.71 1.39 -4.96
CA GLU A 25 -18.46 0.24 -5.44
C GLU A 25 -18.97 0.43 -6.87
N GLN A 26 -19.48 1.62 -7.21
CA GLN A 26 -19.90 1.94 -8.58
C GLN A 26 -18.74 1.84 -9.58
N VAL A 27 -17.59 2.40 -9.23
CA VAL A 27 -16.37 2.31 -10.05
C VAL A 27 -15.90 0.85 -10.18
N ALA A 28 -15.96 0.08 -9.10
CA ALA A 28 -15.56 -1.33 -9.09
C ALA A 28 -16.51 -2.20 -9.93
N LYS A 29 -17.82 -2.04 -9.78
CA LYS A 29 -18.85 -2.71 -10.60
C LYS A 29 -18.69 -2.35 -12.08
N GLY A 30 -18.53 -1.06 -12.41
CA GLY A 30 -18.28 -0.61 -13.80
C GLY A 30 -16.98 -1.15 -14.39
N ALA A 31 -16.00 -1.50 -13.56
CA ALA A 31 -14.75 -2.14 -13.97
C ALA A 31 -14.79 -3.68 -13.92
N ASN A 32 -15.98 -4.29 -13.81
CA ASN A 32 -16.23 -5.73 -13.69
C ASN A 32 -15.39 -6.38 -12.57
N ARG A 33 -15.44 -5.81 -11.37
CA ARG A 33 -14.79 -6.37 -10.17
C ARG A 33 -15.84 -7.00 -9.26
N SER A 34 -15.58 -8.24 -8.83
CA SER A 34 -16.46 -8.98 -7.93
C SER A 34 -16.27 -8.61 -6.45
N PHE A 35 -15.13 -8.00 -6.11
CA PHE A 35 -14.78 -7.66 -4.73
C PHE A 35 -14.23 -6.25 -4.61
N ILE A 36 -14.47 -5.63 -3.46
CA ILE A 36 -13.82 -4.39 -3.05
C ILE A 36 -13.25 -4.54 -1.64
N VAL A 37 -12.00 -4.10 -1.49
CA VAL A 37 -11.37 -3.91 -0.18
C VAL A 37 -11.38 -2.43 0.14
N SER A 38 -11.90 -2.07 1.31
CA SER A 38 -11.88 -0.70 1.82
C SER A 38 -11.21 -0.68 3.19
N GLY A 39 -10.48 0.36 3.51
CA GLY A 39 -9.90 0.54 4.85
C GLY A 39 -9.93 1.99 5.28
N ALA A 40 -9.92 2.21 6.59
CA ALA A 40 -9.91 3.54 7.18
C ALA A 40 -9.01 3.57 8.41
N LEU A 41 -8.27 4.67 8.56
CA LEU A 41 -7.59 5.02 9.80
C LEU A 41 -8.29 6.26 10.36
N THR A 42 -8.89 6.13 11.54
CA THR A 42 -9.60 7.23 12.22
C THR A 42 -9.04 7.43 13.61
N ARG A 43 -9.19 8.64 14.16
CA ARG A 43 -8.88 8.92 15.56
C ARG A 43 -10.18 9.05 16.34
N GLN A 44 -10.34 8.25 17.39
CA GLN A 44 -11.50 8.27 18.29
C GLN A 44 -11.00 8.62 19.70
N GLY A 45 -11.15 9.89 20.08
CA GLY A 45 -10.53 10.42 21.30
C GLY A 45 -9.01 10.29 21.25
N GLU A 46 -8.44 9.56 22.20
CA GLU A 46 -6.99 9.30 22.27
C GLU A 46 -6.54 8.04 21.51
N LYS A 47 -7.48 7.28 20.94
CA LYS A 47 -7.18 6.03 20.24
C LYS A 47 -7.16 6.22 18.74
N PHE A 48 -6.27 5.49 18.08
CA PHE A 48 -6.28 5.26 16.63
C PHE A 48 -7.06 3.98 16.35
N VAL A 49 -7.95 4.05 15.38
CA VAL A 49 -8.80 2.94 14.94
C VAL A 49 -8.50 2.66 13.49
N LEU A 50 -7.90 1.50 13.23
CA LEU A 50 -7.63 1.00 11.89
C LEU A 50 -8.66 -0.08 11.56
N SER A 51 -9.39 0.10 10.46
CA SER A 51 -10.37 -0.86 9.97
C SER A 51 -10.12 -1.26 8.53
N ALA A 52 -10.55 -2.48 8.19
CA ALA A 52 -10.56 -2.99 6.82
C ALA A 52 -11.75 -3.91 6.60
N ASN A 53 -12.38 -3.77 5.43
CA ASN A 53 -13.53 -4.53 5.00
C ASN A 53 -13.30 -5.15 3.62
N LEU A 54 -13.91 -6.31 3.38
CA LEU A 54 -14.05 -6.93 2.06
C LEU A 54 -15.55 -7.08 1.75
N ASN A 55 -16.02 -6.44 0.68
CA ASN A 55 -17.38 -6.62 0.20
C ASN A 55 -17.39 -7.45 -1.10
N ASP A 56 -18.33 -8.36 -1.19
CA ASP A 56 -18.72 -9.08 -2.40
C ASP A 56 -19.77 -8.23 -3.14
N LEU A 57 -19.38 -7.72 -4.29
CA LEU A 57 -20.20 -6.81 -5.09
C LEU A 57 -21.28 -7.52 -5.90
N GLU A 58 -21.10 -8.82 -6.15
CA GLU A 58 -22.07 -9.64 -6.88
C GLU A 58 -23.18 -10.10 -5.95
N LYS A 59 -22.82 -10.49 -4.73
CA LYS A 59 -23.77 -10.94 -3.69
C LYS A 59 -24.22 -9.84 -2.74
N GLU A 60 -23.71 -8.62 -2.94
CA GLU A 60 -24.00 -7.42 -2.14
C GLU A 60 -23.89 -7.67 -0.63
N ARG A 61 -22.81 -8.34 -0.21
CA ARG A 61 -22.59 -8.71 1.19
C ARG A 61 -21.19 -8.40 1.66
N LEU A 62 -21.09 -8.08 2.95
CA LEU A 62 -19.82 -7.94 3.67
C LEU A 62 -19.26 -9.33 4.00
N LEU A 63 -18.07 -9.64 3.49
CA LEU A 63 -17.37 -10.91 3.74
C LEU A 63 -16.46 -10.82 4.97
N VAL A 64 -15.66 -9.76 5.02
CA VAL A 64 -14.66 -9.57 6.07
C VAL A 64 -14.82 -8.17 6.62
N ALA A 65 -14.81 -8.05 7.95
CA ALA A 65 -14.70 -6.78 8.66
C ALA A 65 -13.75 -6.98 9.84
N ILE A 66 -12.70 -6.17 9.88
CA ILE A 66 -11.74 -6.12 10.99
C ILE A 66 -11.62 -4.68 11.44
N GLN A 67 -11.61 -4.48 12.75
CA GLN A 67 -11.28 -3.22 13.37
C GLN A 67 -10.30 -3.46 14.52
N LEU A 68 -9.21 -2.70 14.55
CA LEU A 68 -8.18 -2.73 15.58
C LEU A 68 -7.99 -1.33 16.15
N GLN A 69 -7.57 -1.27 17.41
CA GLN A 69 -7.32 -0.02 18.12
C GLN A 69 -5.90 0.01 18.67
N GLY A 70 -5.26 1.18 18.60
CA GLY A 70 -3.97 1.45 19.20
C GLY A 70 -3.98 2.79 19.92
N SER A 71 -3.17 2.93 20.96
CA SER A 71 -3.16 4.11 21.83
C SER A 71 -2.08 5.13 21.47
N THR A 72 -1.19 4.81 20.53
CA THR A 72 -0.06 5.67 20.16
C THR A 72 0.12 5.73 18.65
N GLU A 73 0.66 6.83 18.13
CA GLU A 73 0.96 6.96 16.69
C GLU A 73 1.93 5.88 16.22
N ALA A 74 2.96 5.59 17.03
CA ALA A 74 3.92 4.53 16.75
C ALA A 74 3.26 3.15 16.56
N SER A 75 2.12 2.89 17.21
CA SER A 75 1.40 1.60 17.05
C SER A 75 0.78 1.42 15.67
N ILE A 76 0.54 2.50 14.91
CA ILE A 76 -0.10 2.42 13.59
C ILE A 76 0.71 1.54 12.64
N LEU A 77 1.96 1.91 12.37
CA LEU A 77 2.85 1.12 11.52
C LEU A 77 3.63 0.06 12.29
N GLY A 78 3.74 0.19 13.62
CA GLY A 78 4.50 -0.74 14.45
C GLY A 78 3.77 -2.05 14.75
N SER A 79 2.43 -2.07 14.79
CA SER A 79 1.70 -3.31 15.10
C SER A 79 0.29 -3.40 14.52
N LEU A 80 -0.42 -2.28 14.35
CA LEU A 80 -1.80 -2.30 13.88
C LEU A 80 -1.90 -2.78 12.44
N VAL A 81 -1.06 -2.28 11.52
CA VAL A 81 -1.08 -2.70 10.11
C VAL A 81 -0.79 -4.20 9.99
N ASP A 82 0.27 -4.69 10.61
CA ASP A 82 0.63 -6.12 10.54
C ASP A 82 -0.46 -7.00 11.15
N SER A 83 -0.97 -6.62 12.32
CA SER A 83 -2.08 -7.33 12.97
C SER A 83 -3.35 -7.34 12.11
N LEU A 84 -3.64 -6.23 11.42
CA LEU A 84 -4.77 -6.12 10.50
C LEU A 84 -4.57 -7.09 9.33
N CYS A 85 -3.41 -7.08 8.68
CA CYS A 85 -3.08 -7.95 7.55
C CYS A 85 -3.23 -9.44 7.91
N HIS A 86 -2.65 -9.87 9.03
CA HIS A 86 -2.75 -11.26 9.48
C HIS A 86 -4.19 -11.67 9.77
N LYS A 87 -4.95 -10.85 10.51
CA LYS A 87 -6.35 -11.15 10.84
C LYS A 87 -7.24 -11.14 9.59
N PHE A 88 -6.99 -10.20 8.68
CA PHE A 88 -7.73 -10.07 7.43
C PHE A 88 -7.50 -11.28 6.53
N GLN A 89 -6.24 -11.73 6.36
CA GLN A 89 -5.91 -12.92 5.59
C GLN A 89 -6.56 -14.17 6.19
N LYS A 90 -6.46 -14.36 7.52
CA LYS A 90 -7.09 -15.51 8.18
C LYS A 90 -8.59 -15.57 7.94
N LYS A 91 -9.29 -14.42 8.01
CA LYS A 91 -10.72 -14.35 7.67
C LYS A 91 -10.96 -14.59 6.18
N LEU A 92 -10.14 -14.03 5.30
CA LEU A 92 -10.26 -14.21 3.86
C LEU A 92 -10.18 -15.69 3.47
N ILE A 93 -9.18 -16.41 4.01
CA ILE A 93 -8.99 -17.85 3.78
C ILE A 93 -10.23 -18.64 4.19
N ALA A 94 -10.78 -18.33 5.36
CA ALA A 94 -11.99 -18.99 5.86
C ALA A 94 -13.22 -18.69 5.00
N GLU A 95 -13.48 -17.42 4.66
CA GLU A 95 -14.65 -16.99 3.89
C GLU A 95 -14.63 -17.49 2.44
N LEU A 96 -13.45 -17.54 1.82
CA LEU A 96 -13.27 -17.98 0.43
C LEU A 96 -12.87 -19.46 0.32
N GLN A 97 -12.79 -20.18 1.44
CA GLN A 97 -12.39 -21.59 1.51
C GLN A 97 -11.07 -21.86 0.76
N ILE A 98 -10.12 -20.95 0.88
CA ILE A 98 -8.80 -21.09 0.25
C ILE A 98 -8.06 -22.20 0.98
N LYS A 99 -7.49 -23.15 0.24
CA LYS A 99 -6.64 -24.20 0.84
C LYS A 99 -5.44 -23.55 1.52
N GLU A 100 -5.12 -23.97 2.75
CA GLU A 100 -4.00 -23.41 3.52
C GLU A 100 -2.66 -23.53 2.77
N GLU A 101 -2.47 -24.59 1.98
CA GLU A 101 -1.30 -24.79 1.12
C GLU A 101 -1.12 -23.72 0.03
N ALA A 102 -2.22 -23.06 -0.35
CA ALA A 102 -2.22 -21.94 -1.31
C ALA A 102 -2.09 -20.57 -0.61
N ALA A 103 -2.19 -20.54 0.72
CA ALA A 103 -2.00 -19.33 1.50
C ALA A 103 -0.52 -19.18 1.86
N HIS A 104 0.15 -18.23 1.22
CA HIS A 104 1.51 -17.86 1.60
C HIS A 104 1.53 -17.17 2.96
N GLU A 105 2.59 -17.42 3.73
CA GLU A 105 2.86 -16.71 4.98
C GLU A 105 2.96 -15.20 4.71
N ILE A 106 2.22 -14.40 5.50
CA ILE A 106 2.37 -12.94 5.45
C ILE A 106 3.63 -12.57 6.20
N VAL A 107 4.61 -12.04 5.46
CA VAL A 107 5.71 -11.31 6.07
C VAL A 107 5.18 -10.01 6.65
N ASN A 108 5.65 -9.62 7.83
CA ASN A 108 5.30 -8.34 8.45
C ASN A 108 5.59 -7.19 7.48
N VAL A 109 4.57 -6.41 7.15
CA VAL A 109 4.66 -5.23 6.28
C VAL A 109 5.65 -4.23 6.86
N GLY A 110 5.70 -4.08 8.19
CA GLY A 110 6.68 -3.23 8.86
C GLY A 110 8.13 -3.66 8.61
N GLU A 111 8.39 -4.97 8.50
CA GLU A 111 9.72 -5.51 8.16
C GLU A 111 10.08 -5.27 6.69
N LEU A 112 9.11 -5.39 5.79
CA LEU A 112 9.30 -5.11 4.35
C LEU A 112 9.47 -3.62 4.06
N THR A 113 8.78 -2.78 4.82
CA THR A 113 8.66 -1.35 4.56
C THR A 113 9.30 -0.54 5.70
N THR A 114 8.50 -0.05 6.63
CA THR A 114 8.94 0.73 7.79
C THR A 114 7.90 0.66 8.90
N THR A 115 8.38 0.76 10.14
CA THR A 115 7.54 0.96 11.33
C THR A 115 7.48 2.43 11.77
N SER A 116 8.22 3.32 11.10
CA SER A 116 8.28 4.75 11.42
C SER A 116 7.34 5.56 10.53
N LEU A 117 6.36 6.23 11.16
CA LEU A 117 5.48 7.18 10.48
C LEU A 117 6.25 8.36 9.88
N GLU A 118 7.32 8.81 10.53
CA GLU A 118 8.17 9.87 10.01
C GLU A 118 8.86 9.43 8.71
N ALA A 119 9.49 8.24 8.71
CA ALA A 119 10.12 7.69 7.51
C ALA A 119 9.10 7.50 6.37
N TYR A 120 7.91 7.00 6.70
CA TYR A 120 6.82 6.86 5.73
C TYR A 120 6.37 8.21 5.16
N SER A 121 6.24 9.24 6.01
CA SER A 121 5.88 10.60 5.60
C SER A 121 6.93 11.22 4.67
N GLN A 122 8.22 11.08 5.00
CA GLN A 122 9.32 11.54 4.15
C GLN A 122 9.30 10.85 2.78
N PHE A 123 9.04 9.53 2.75
CA PHE A 123 8.90 8.77 1.51
C PHE A 123 7.75 9.29 0.65
N LEU A 124 6.56 9.49 1.23
CA LEU A 124 5.39 9.98 0.50
C LEU A 124 5.62 11.38 -0.09
N GLN A 125 6.22 12.28 0.69
CA GLN A 125 6.53 13.64 0.23
C GLN A 125 7.58 13.61 -0.90
N GLY A 126 8.63 12.80 -0.76
CA GLY A 126 9.62 12.59 -1.82
C GLY A 126 9.01 12.00 -3.08
N PHE A 127 8.12 11.01 -2.94
CA PHE A 127 7.42 10.37 -4.05
C PHE A 127 6.50 11.34 -4.80
N LYS A 128 5.81 12.22 -4.07
CA LYS A 128 5.01 13.29 -4.68
C LYS A 128 5.87 14.26 -5.50
N LEU A 129 7.03 14.67 -4.98
CA LEU A 129 7.97 15.53 -5.71
C LEU A 129 8.54 14.82 -6.94
N TYR A 130 8.84 13.53 -6.82
CA TYR A 130 9.24 12.70 -7.96
C TYR A 130 8.15 12.67 -9.04
N GLN A 131 6.89 12.45 -8.68
CA GLN A 131 5.76 12.46 -9.63
C GLN A 131 5.54 13.84 -10.27
N SER A 132 5.83 14.94 -9.57
CA SER A 132 5.75 16.28 -10.13
C SER A 132 6.97 16.70 -10.96
N GLY A 133 7.94 15.81 -11.17
CA GLY A 133 9.18 16.08 -11.92
C GLY A 133 10.26 16.82 -11.12
N ALA A 134 10.03 17.11 -9.85
CA ALA A 134 11.00 17.74 -8.95
C ALA A 134 11.97 16.69 -8.39
N PHE A 135 12.77 16.08 -9.27
CA PHE A 135 13.55 14.88 -8.95
C PHE A 135 14.59 15.09 -7.84
N HIS A 136 15.34 16.19 -7.84
CA HIS A 136 16.37 16.43 -6.82
C HIS A 136 15.79 16.57 -5.40
N PRO A 137 14.82 17.49 -5.17
CA PRO A 137 14.12 17.55 -3.88
C PRO A 137 13.46 16.21 -3.50
N GLY A 138 12.88 15.50 -4.48
CA GLY A 138 12.25 14.20 -4.25
C GLY A 138 13.24 13.14 -3.75
N ILE A 139 14.41 13.04 -4.39
CA ILE A 139 15.49 12.14 -3.97
C ILE A 139 15.95 12.48 -2.55
N ASP A 140 16.18 13.77 -2.24
CA ASP A 140 16.65 14.18 -0.91
C ASP A 140 15.69 13.75 0.20
N MET A 141 14.38 13.86 -0.05
CA MET A 141 13.36 13.39 0.89
C MET A 141 13.30 11.86 0.99
N MET A 142 13.42 11.15 -0.13
CA MET A 142 13.47 9.68 -0.12
C MET A 142 14.71 9.14 0.58
N ILE A 143 15.85 9.84 0.51
CA ILE A 143 17.06 9.48 1.26
C ILE A 143 16.82 9.60 2.77
N ARG A 144 16.08 10.64 3.21
CA ARG A 144 15.70 10.83 4.61
C ARG A 144 14.73 9.75 5.10
N ALA A 145 13.95 9.15 4.22
CA ALA A 145 13.10 7.98 4.48
C ALA A 145 13.90 6.67 4.65
N THR A 146 15.02 6.76 5.38
CA THR A 146 16.04 5.70 5.54
C THR A 146 15.39 4.34 5.85
N ASN A 147 15.96 3.27 5.27
CA ASN A 147 15.57 1.86 5.44
C ASN A 147 14.33 1.36 4.68
N LEU A 148 13.74 2.16 3.80
CA LEU A 148 12.72 1.68 2.87
C LEU A 148 13.37 1.14 1.59
N SER A 149 13.32 -0.18 1.35
CA SER A 149 13.81 -0.79 0.10
C SER A 149 13.23 -0.14 -1.14
N LEU A 150 11.93 0.21 -1.08
CA LEU A 150 11.21 0.89 -2.14
C LEU A 150 11.79 2.28 -2.42
N ALA A 151 12.17 3.04 -1.37
CA ALA A 151 12.78 4.36 -1.54
C ALA A 151 14.10 4.25 -2.31
N TYR A 152 14.96 3.29 -1.95
CA TYR A 152 16.21 3.04 -2.68
C TYR A 152 15.98 2.61 -4.13
N SER A 153 14.96 1.80 -4.39
CA SER A 153 14.60 1.40 -5.76
C SER A 153 14.18 2.60 -6.62
N VAL A 154 13.31 3.47 -6.09
CA VAL A 154 12.87 4.68 -6.80
C VAL A 154 14.03 5.66 -7.02
N ILE A 155 14.91 5.84 -6.03
CA ILE A 155 16.11 6.68 -6.15
C ILE A 155 17.04 6.13 -7.26
N ALA A 156 17.30 4.82 -7.26
CA ALA A 156 18.14 4.19 -8.28
C ALA A 156 17.58 4.41 -9.68
N PHE A 157 16.27 4.18 -9.85
CA PHE A 157 15.58 4.44 -11.12
C PHE A 157 15.69 5.91 -11.55
N THR A 158 15.48 6.84 -10.62
CA THR A 158 15.57 8.28 -10.90
C THR A 158 16.98 8.68 -11.36
N TYR A 159 18.02 8.14 -10.72
CA TYR A 159 19.40 8.38 -11.15
C TYR A 159 19.73 7.73 -12.50
N SER A 160 19.20 6.54 -12.77
CA SER A 160 19.34 5.88 -14.07
C SER A 160 18.72 6.71 -15.20
N LEU A 161 17.51 7.27 -15.00
CA LEU A 161 16.89 8.19 -15.96
C LEU A 161 17.75 9.45 -16.19
N ALA A 162 18.41 9.93 -15.15
CA ALA A 162 19.34 11.06 -15.23
C ALA A 162 20.73 10.69 -15.79
N LYS A 163 20.94 9.44 -16.25
CA LYS A 163 22.24 8.91 -16.73
C LYS A 163 23.38 9.05 -15.71
N LYS A 164 23.06 8.95 -14.41
CA LYS A 164 24.01 8.98 -13.30
C LYS A 164 24.25 7.56 -12.80
N ASP A 165 25.07 6.80 -13.52
CA ASP A 165 25.24 5.36 -13.30
C ASP A 165 25.83 5.02 -11.93
N GLY A 166 26.80 5.79 -11.43
CA GLY A 166 27.42 5.56 -10.11
C GLY A 166 26.41 5.64 -8.94
N PRO A 167 25.69 6.77 -8.77
CA PRO A 167 24.62 6.86 -7.78
C PRO A 167 23.50 5.85 -8.00
N SER A 168 23.09 5.62 -9.25
CA SER A 168 22.07 4.62 -9.59
C SER A 168 22.44 3.23 -9.05
N GLU A 169 23.67 2.77 -9.35
CA GLU A 169 24.16 1.47 -8.90
C GLU A 169 24.26 1.39 -7.38
N THR A 170 24.73 2.45 -6.74
CA THR A 170 24.84 2.52 -5.28
C THR A 170 23.49 2.28 -4.61
N TYR A 171 22.43 2.96 -5.07
CA TYR A 171 21.09 2.81 -4.51
C TYR A 171 20.41 1.50 -4.94
N ARG A 172 20.72 0.98 -6.12
CA ARG A 172 20.27 -0.35 -6.54
C ARG A 172 20.81 -1.42 -5.61
N LEU A 173 22.11 -1.41 -5.30
CA LEU A 173 22.73 -2.33 -4.35
C LEU A 173 22.13 -2.19 -2.94
N LYS A 174 21.89 -0.95 -2.47
CA LYS A 174 21.18 -0.72 -1.21
C LYS A 174 19.79 -1.33 -1.20
N SER A 175 19.00 -1.20 -2.28
CA SER A 175 17.68 -1.85 -2.39
C SER A 175 17.79 -3.37 -2.39
N LEU A 176 18.81 -3.93 -3.06
CA LEU A 176 19.09 -5.36 -3.09
C LEU A 176 19.49 -5.95 -1.73
N ASN A 177 20.08 -5.16 -0.83
CA ASN A 177 20.33 -5.62 0.55
C ASN A 177 19.04 -5.90 1.34
N TYR A 178 17.88 -5.47 0.83
CA TYR A 178 16.56 -5.80 1.36
C TYR A 178 15.87 -6.89 0.55
N LYS A 179 16.50 -7.45 -0.49
CA LYS A 179 15.92 -8.48 -1.38
C LYS A 179 15.53 -9.73 -0.60
N ASP A 180 16.32 -10.11 0.41
CA ASP A 180 16.02 -11.27 1.25
C ASP A 180 14.75 -11.09 2.07
N ARG A 181 14.34 -9.84 2.37
CA ARG A 181 13.05 -9.55 3.00
C ARG A 181 11.86 -9.96 2.13
N PHE A 182 12.06 -10.01 0.81
CA PHE A 182 11.03 -10.39 -0.17
C PHE A 182 11.16 -11.84 -0.64
N LYS A 183 12.03 -12.65 -0.01
CA LYS A 183 12.22 -14.05 -0.37
C LYS A 183 10.94 -14.84 -0.06
N GLY A 184 10.39 -15.52 -1.07
CA GLY A 184 9.11 -16.23 -0.96
C GLY A 184 7.88 -15.38 -1.28
N ILE A 185 8.05 -14.08 -1.52
CA ILE A 185 6.98 -13.18 -1.98
C ILE A 185 7.00 -13.17 -3.51
N SER A 186 5.89 -13.57 -4.13
CA SER A 186 5.74 -13.52 -5.58
C SER A 186 5.77 -12.07 -6.08
N LYS A 187 6.18 -11.82 -7.33
CA LYS A 187 6.17 -10.44 -7.89
C LYS A 187 4.76 -9.86 -7.87
N GLU A 188 3.76 -10.72 -7.95
CA GLU A 188 2.33 -10.44 -7.91
C GLU A 188 1.86 -9.98 -6.51
N SER A 189 2.49 -10.46 -5.43
CA SER A 189 2.22 -10.03 -4.06
C SER A 189 2.95 -8.73 -3.67
N LEU A 190 3.94 -8.30 -4.45
CA LEU A 190 4.60 -7.00 -4.33
C LEU A 190 3.86 -5.86 -5.06
N ILE A 191 2.77 -6.17 -5.78
CA ILE A 191 1.99 -5.15 -6.49
C ILE A 191 1.08 -4.43 -5.49
N PHE A 192 1.67 -3.59 -4.64
CA PHE A 192 0.99 -2.38 -4.20
C PHE A 192 0.96 -1.42 -5.41
N LYS A 193 0.02 -1.67 -6.34
CA LYS A 193 -0.50 -0.57 -7.14
C LYS A 193 -1.39 0.27 -6.23
N GLY A 194 -0.77 1.05 -5.34
CA GLY A 194 -1.33 2.35 -5.04
C GLY A 194 -1.54 3.04 -6.39
N ASN A 195 -2.75 3.55 -6.63
CA ASN A 195 -3.08 4.24 -7.88
C ASN A 195 -1.92 5.16 -8.27
N PRO A 196 -1.29 4.96 -9.44
CA PRO A 196 -0.63 6.08 -10.07
C PRO A 196 -1.74 7.12 -10.32
N ALA A 197 -1.56 8.30 -9.75
CA ALA A 197 -2.28 9.50 -10.13
C ALA A 197 -2.11 9.76 -11.65
#